data_AF-A0AAU5J4X6-F1
#
_entry.id   AF-A0AAU5J4X6-F1
#
_cell.length_a   1.000
_cell.length_b   1.000
_cell.length_c   1.000
_cell.angle_alpha   90.00
_cell.angle_beta   90.00
_cell.angle_gamma   90.00
#
_symmetry.space_group_name_H-M   'P 1'
#
loop_
_entity.id
_entity.type
_entity.pdbx_description
1 polymer ?
#
loop_
_entity_poly.entity_id
_entity_poly.type
_entity_poly.pdbx_seq_one_letter_code
_entity_poly.pdbx_strand_id
1 'polypeptide(L)'
;MPLKKINTVLVAAFVLFILWFGLEFVLSPETTAPTFGLPSRPSGDGGGFLIVKGSRDIVLALVLGILLLTGHRRALGWVLLVEALAAYGDMTTVLAHHGSAATAFGVHCLTATLMVVTGLLVLHETREVAPAPATPAPQPA
;
A
#
# COMPACT_ATOMS: atom_id res chain seq x y z
N MET A 1 -10.26 -14.35 -15.82
CA MET A 1 -8.83 -14.37 -16.21
C MET A 1 -8.18 -13.00 -16.47
N PRO A 2 -8.76 -12.05 -17.25
CA PRO A 2 -8.12 -10.75 -17.48
C PRO A 2 -7.99 -9.90 -16.20
N LEU A 3 -9.01 -9.92 -15.33
CA LEU A 3 -9.02 -9.17 -14.07
C LEU A 3 -7.86 -9.57 -13.14
N LYS A 4 -7.57 -10.87 -13.00
CA LYS A 4 -6.46 -11.36 -12.17
C LYS A 4 -5.10 -10.87 -12.67
N LYS A 5 -4.89 -10.82 -13.99
CA LYS A 5 -3.65 -10.27 -14.58
C LYS A 5 -3.52 -8.77 -14.29
N ILE A 6 -4.60 -8.01 -14.48
CA ILE A 6 -4.65 -6.57 -14.18
C ILE A 6 -4.34 -6.34 -12.69
N ASN A 7 -5.03 -7.04 -11.79
CA ASN A 7 -4.80 -6.95 -10.35
C ASN A 7 -3.35 -7.28 -9.98
N THR A 8 -2.76 -8.33 -10.56
CA THR A 8 -1.34 -8.66 -10.35
C THR A 8 -0.42 -7.52 -10.79
N VAL A 9 -0.65 -6.92 -11.96
CA VAL A 9 0.15 -5.78 -12.45
C VAL A 9 0.00 -4.57 -11.52
N LEU A 10 -1.22 -4.24 -11.10
CA LEU A 10 -1.48 -3.14 -10.17
C LEU A 10 -0.73 -3.35 -8.84
N VAL A 11 -0.83 -4.53 -8.25
CA VAL A 11 -0.12 -4.83 -7.01
C VAL A 11 1.40 -4.78 -7.21
N ALA A 12 1.92 -5.36 -8.29
CA ALA A 12 3.35 -5.31 -8.59
C ALA A 12 3.84 -3.85 -8.75
N ALA A 13 3.05 -2.99 -9.39
CA ALA A 13 3.34 -1.57 -9.50
C ALA A 13 3.40 -0.90 -8.12
N PHE A 14 2.47 -1.19 -7.20
CA PHE A 14 2.53 -0.69 -5.83
C PHE A 14 3.75 -1.18 -5.07
N VAL A 15 4.08 -2.48 -5.15
CA VAL A 15 5.28 -3.04 -4.53
C VAL A 15 6.52 -2.28 -4.98
N LEU A 16 6.68 -2.09 -6.29
CA LEU A 16 7.85 -1.40 -6.85
C LEU A 16 7.86 0.09 -6.47
N PHE A 17 6.72 0.76 -6.53
CA PHE A 17 6.60 2.18 -6.17
C PHE A 17 6.94 2.43 -4.70
N ILE A 18 6.33 1.68 -3.78
CA ILE A 18 6.55 1.82 -2.34
C ILE A 18 8.00 1.45 -1.99
N LEU A 19 8.54 0.40 -2.60
CA LEU A 19 9.93 -0.01 -2.37
C LEU A 19 10.92 1.06 -2.83
N TRP A 20 10.72 1.62 -4.03
CA TRP A 20 11.56 2.71 -4.55
C TRP A 20 11.46 3.94 -3.64
N PHE A 21 10.25 4.36 -3.28
CA PHE A 21 10.06 5.54 -2.44
C PHE A 21 10.68 5.36 -1.05
N GLY A 22 10.50 4.20 -0.43
CA GLY A 22 11.13 3.88 0.85
C GLY A 22 12.66 3.87 0.77
N LEU A 23 13.23 3.34 -0.33
CA LEU A 23 14.67 3.34 -0.56
C LEU A 23 15.23 4.76 -0.71
N GLU A 24 14.52 5.66 -1.40
CA GLU A 24 14.92 7.06 -1.55
C GLU A 24 14.97 7.82 -0.21
N PHE A 25 14.11 7.48 0.76
CA PHE A 25 14.19 8.02 2.12
C PHE A 25 15.39 7.50 2.92
N VAL A 26 15.96 6.35 2.53
CA VAL A 26 17.15 5.77 3.18
C VAL A 26 18.44 6.25 2.50
N LEU A 27 18.48 6.23 1.17
CA LEU A 27 19.68 6.53 0.39
C LEU A 27 19.87 8.02 0.12
N SER A 28 18.77 8.74 -0.09
CA SER A 28 18.79 10.15 -0.54
C SER A 28 17.80 11.02 0.26
N PRO A 29 17.77 10.96 1.61
CA PRO A 29 16.75 11.63 2.42
C PRO A 29 16.64 13.14 2.16
N GLU A 30 17.76 13.81 1.88
CA GLU A 30 17.80 15.27 1.66
C GLU A 30 17.07 15.71 0.40
N THR A 31 17.09 14.91 -0.66
CA THR A 31 16.37 15.19 -1.91
C THR A 31 14.92 14.73 -1.86
N THR A 32 14.65 13.69 -1.06
CA THR A 32 13.34 13.03 -1.01
C THR A 32 12.39 13.71 -0.04
N ALA A 33 12.87 14.10 1.16
CA ALA A 33 12.02 14.69 2.20
C ALA A 33 11.22 15.93 1.74
N PRO A 34 11.77 16.86 0.94
CA PRO A 34 11.00 18.00 0.43
C PRO A 34 9.81 17.60 -0.46
N THR A 35 9.88 16.43 -1.11
CA THR A 35 8.82 15.95 -2.01
C THR A 35 7.62 15.37 -1.27
N PHE A 36 7.77 15.07 0.02
CA PHE A 36 6.72 14.46 0.84
C PHE A 36 5.52 15.39 1.10
N GLY A 37 5.74 16.71 1.00
CA GLY A 37 4.70 17.73 1.13
C GLY A 37 4.65 18.43 2.49
N LEU A 38 5.49 18.06 3.45
CA LEU A 38 5.62 18.80 4.72
C LEU A 38 6.36 20.13 4.51
N PRO A 39 6.06 21.19 5.29
CA PRO A 39 6.63 22.52 5.09
C PRO A 39 8.11 22.63 5.51
N SER A 40 8.58 21.72 6.36
CA SER A 40 9.98 21.66 6.79
C SER A 40 10.41 20.22 7.05
N ARG A 41 11.71 19.96 6.82
CA ARG A 41 12.34 18.70 7.23
C ARG A 41 12.61 18.70 8.74
N PRO A 42 12.75 17.51 9.37
CA PRO A 42 13.14 17.43 10.78
C PRO A 42 14.40 18.25 11.08
N SER A 43 14.41 19.00 12.18
CA SER A 43 15.58 19.77 12.61
C SER A 43 16.71 18.88 13.13
N GLY A 44 17.96 19.31 12.98
CA GLY A 44 19.13 18.58 13.48
C GLY A 44 19.67 17.56 12.49
N ASP A 45 20.11 16.40 12.97
CA ASP A 45 20.63 15.33 12.11
C ASP A 45 19.55 14.77 11.18
N GLY A 46 18.28 14.74 11.62
CA GLY A 46 17.02 14.58 10.88
C GLY A 46 16.85 13.28 10.09
N GLY A 47 17.94 12.69 9.61
CA GLY A 47 18.05 11.51 8.78
C GLY A 47 17.66 10.23 9.52
N GLY A 48 17.88 10.14 10.83
CA GLY A 48 17.43 8.98 11.61
C GLY A 48 15.92 8.76 11.50
N PHE A 49 15.11 9.83 11.61
CA PHE A 49 13.65 9.74 11.47
C PHE A 49 13.22 9.47 10.03
N LEU A 50 13.92 10.05 9.04
CA LEU A 50 13.67 9.80 7.62
C LEU A 50 13.99 8.34 7.24
N ILE A 51 15.05 7.75 7.80
CA ILE A 51 15.38 6.32 7.67
C ILE A 51 14.31 5.45 8.33
N VAL A 52 13.77 5.86 9.49
CA VAL A 52 12.64 5.14 10.11
C VAL A 52 11.42 5.13 9.19
N LYS A 53 11.11 6.23 8.50
CA LYS A 53 10.07 6.23 7.46
C LYS A 53 10.42 5.28 6.32
N GLY A 54 11.59 5.46 5.72
CA GLY A 54 12.00 4.68 4.54
C GLY A 54 12.04 3.18 4.81
N SER A 55 12.56 2.76 5.96
CA SER A 55 12.58 1.36 6.38
C SER A 55 11.18 0.76 6.58
N ARG A 56 10.21 1.54 7.09
CA ARG A 56 8.82 1.11 7.18
C ARG A 56 8.22 0.90 5.79
N ASP A 57 8.40 1.85 4.89
CA ASP A 57 7.87 1.76 3.53
C ASP A 57 8.48 0.54 2.79
N ILE A 58 9.78 0.28 2.94
CA ILE A 58 10.44 -0.93 2.43
C ILE A 58 9.77 -2.20 2.97
N VAL A 59 9.52 -2.27 4.29
CA VAL A 59 8.87 -3.44 4.90
C VAL A 59 7.46 -3.65 4.35
N LEU A 60 6.65 -2.59 4.22
CA LEU A 60 5.30 -2.66 3.61
C LEU A 60 5.37 -3.24 2.19
N ALA A 61 6.28 -2.72 1.36
CA ALA A 61 6.47 -3.24 0.01
C ALA A 61 6.87 -4.72 -0.02
N LEU A 62 7.76 -5.14 0.88
CA LEU A 62 8.19 -6.54 0.98
C LEU A 62 7.04 -7.46 1.42
N VAL A 63 6.21 -7.03 2.37
CA VAL A 63 5.01 -7.80 2.79
C VAL A 63 4.09 -8.03 1.61
N LEU A 64 3.73 -6.97 0.87
CA LEU A 64 2.92 -7.07 -0.35
C LEU A 64 3.57 -7.99 -1.40
N GLY A 65 4.87 -7.82 -1.64
CA GLY A 65 5.64 -8.61 -2.60
C GLY A 65 5.65 -10.10 -2.26
N ILE A 66 5.90 -10.43 -0.99
CA ILE A 66 5.89 -11.82 -0.50
C ILE A 66 4.50 -12.44 -0.69
N LEU A 67 3.43 -11.74 -0.30
CA LEU A 67 2.06 -12.25 -0.47
C LEU A 67 1.68 -12.43 -1.94
N LEU A 68 2.15 -11.54 -2.82
CA LEU A 68 1.95 -11.64 -4.26
C LEU A 68 2.68 -12.87 -4.84
N LEU A 69 3.97 -13.03 -4.52
CA LEU A 69 4.82 -14.11 -5.04
C LEU A 69 4.42 -15.49 -4.52
N THR A 70 3.97 -15.56 -3.27
CA THR A 70 3.49 -16.81 -2.65
C THR A 70 2.02 -17.12 -2.96
N GLY A 71 1.32 -16.22 -3.68
CA GLY A 71 -0.05 -16.45 -4.14
C GLY A 71 -1.14 -16.32 -3.07
N HIS A 72 -0.86 -15.72 -1.90
CA HIS A 72 -1.82 -15.53 -0.82
C HIS A 72 -2.79 -14.36 -1.10
N ARG A 73 -3.59 -14.48 -2.16
CA ARG A 73 -4.39 -13.37 -2.74
C ARG A 73 -5.38 -12.74 -1.77
N ARG A 74 -6.08 -13.53 -0.95
CA ARG A 74 -7.05 -12.97 0.00
C ARG A 74 -6.35 -12.14 1.09
N ALA A 75 -5.23 -12.64 1.62
CA ALA A 75 -4.43 -11.91 2.59
C ALA A 75 -3.83 -10.65 1.96
N LEU A 76 -3.30 -10.75 0.74
CA LEU A 76 -2.79 -9.61 -0.03
C LEU A 76 -3.84 -8.49 -0.18
N GLY A 77 -5.08 -8.85 -0.52
CA GLY A 77 -6.17 -7.88 -0.61
C GLY A 77 -6.41 -7.13 0.70
N TRP A 78 -6.46 -7.84 1.83
CA TRP A 78 -6.60 -7.21 3.15
C TRP A 78 -5.39 -6.35 3.55
N VAL A 79 -4.17 -6.82 3.27
CA VAL A 79 -2.96 -6.06 3.55
C VAL A 79 -2.93 -4.77 2.75
N LEU A 80 -3.30 -4.77 1.45
CA LEU A 80 -3.44 -3.53 0.67
C LEU A 80 -4.39 -2.52 1.32
N LEU A 81 -5.53 -2.97 1.84
CA LEU A 81 -6.48 -2.09 2.53
C LEU A 81 -5.89 -1.50 3.82
N VAL A 82 -5.16 -2.30 4.59
CA VAL A 82 -4.51 -1.85 5.83
C VAL A 82 -3.37 -0.89 5.52
N GLU A 83 -2.52 -1.21 4.55
CA GLU A 83 -1.38 -0.38 4.19
C GLU A 83 -1.79 0.94 3.52
N ALA A 84 -2.95 0.99 2.86
CA ALA A 84 -3.53 2.25 2.38
C ALA A 84 -3.75 3.26 3.52
N LEU A 85 -3.94 2.80 4.77
CA LEU A 85 -4.04 3.67 5.93
C LEU A 85 -2.73 4.42 6.21
N ALA A 86 -1.57 3.87 5.84
CA ALA A 86 -0.30 4.58 5.95
C ALA A 86 -0.29 5.82 5.03
N ALA A 87 -0.71 5.66 3.77
CA ALA A 87 -0.80 6.78 2.83
C ALA A 87 -1.89 7.80 3.22
N TYR A 88 -3.03 7.37 3.76
CA TYR A 88 -3.98 8.31 4.36
C TYR A 88 -3.40 9.01 5.61
N GLY A 89 -2.63 8.30 6.43
CA GLY A 89 -1.88 8.86 7.55
C GLY A 89 -0.91 9.96 7.08
N ASP A 90 -0.16 9.70 6.02
CA ASP A 90 0.75 10.67 5.40
C ASP A 90 -0.01 11.90 4.89
N MET A 91 -1.13 11.72 4.19
CA MET A 91 -2.02 12.82 3.78
C MET A 91 -2.47 13.66 4.99
N THR A 92 -3.01 13.01 6.02
CA THR A 92 -3.53 13.71 7.20
C THR A 92 -2.43 14.47 7.93
N THR A 93 -1.23 13.89 8.00
CA THR A 93 -0.06 14.53 8.60
C THR A 93 0.33 15.79 7.81
N VAL A 94 0.43 15.69 6.48
CA VAL A 94 0.75 16.86 5.64
C VAL A 94 -0.27 17.98 5.84
N LEU A 95 -1.57 17.66 5.84
CA LEU A 95 -2.63 18.66 6.01
C LEU A 95 -2.66 19.25 7.42
N ALA A 96 -2.50 18.43 8.46
CA ALA A 96 -2.52 18.86 9.86
C ALA A 96 -1.34 19.79 10.20
N HIS A 97 -0.23 19.67 9.47
CA HIS A 97 0.95 20.51 9.61
C HIS A 97 1.02 21.64 8.56
N HIS A 98 -0.10 21.98 7.91
CA HIS A 98 -0.20 23.07 6.92
C HIS A 98 0.78 22.93 5.74
N GLY A 99 1.06 21.69 5.33
CA GLY A 99 1.88 21.38 4.16
C GLY A 99 1.13 21.55 2.83
N SER A 100 1.75 21.05 1.76
CA SER A 100 1.21 21.13 0.40
C SER A 100 -0.07 20.33 0.24
N ALA A 101 -1.21 21.02 0.10
CA ALA A 101 -2.49 20.40 -0.23
C ALA A 101 -2.44 19.65 -1.57
N ALA A 102 -1.69 20.17 -2.55
CA ALA A 102 -1.51 19.53 -3.84
C ALA A 102 -0.83 18.15 -3.69
N THR A 103 0.21 18.05 -2.86
CA THR A 103 0.88 16.77 -2.58
C THR A 103 -0.01 15.86 -1.74
N ALA A 104 -0.69 16.41 -0.72
CA ALA A 104 -1.60 15.64 0.13
C ALA A 104 -2.70 14.95 -0.67
N PHE A 105 -3.40 15.67 -1.56
CA PHE A 105 -4.48 15.09 -2.34
C PHE A 105 -3.98 14.38 -3.61
N GLY A 106 -3.02 14.96 -4.32
CA GLY A 106 -2.54 14.44 -5.60
C GLY A 106 -1.65 13.20 -5.48
N VAL A 107 -0.86 13.09 -4.41
CA VAL A 107 0.04 11.95 -4.20
C VAL A 107 -0.52 11.02 -3.14
N HIS A 108 -0.72 11.51 -1.91
CA HIS A 108 -1.06 10.64 -0.78
C HIS A 108 -2.50 10.09 -0.88
N CYS A 109 -3.50 10.96 -1.02
CA CYS A 109 -4.90 10.54 -1.13
C CYS A 109 -5.15 9.66 -2.35
N LEU A 110 -4.59 10.04 -3.50
CA LEU A 110 -4.71 9.27 -4.73
C LEU A 110 -4.09 7.87 -4.59
N THR A 111 -2.85 7.78 -4.10
CA THR A 111 -2.18 6.50 -3.84
C THR A 111 -3.00 5.63 -2.89
N ALA A 112 -3.42 6.18 -1.75
CA ALA A 112 -4.22 5.47 -0.76
C ALA A 112 -5.53 4.94 -1.37
N THR A 113 -6.24 5.77 -2.15
CA THR A 113 -7.51 5.39 -2.77
C THR A 113 -7.30 4.30 -3.82
N LEU A 114 -6.25 4.39 -4.64
CA LEU A 114 -5.92 3.36 -5.63
C LEU A 114 -5.50 2.04 -4.96
N MET A 115 -4.79 2.08 -3.82
CA MET A 115 -4.50 0.89 -3.02
C MET A 115 -5.79 0.27 -2.47
N VAL A 116 -6.72 1.07 -1.96
CA VAL A 116 -8.05 0.58 -1.50
C VAL A 116 -8.79 -0.12 -2.64
N VAL A 117 -8.92 0.55 -3.78
CA VAL A 117 -9.59 -0.03 -4.96
C VAL A 117 -8.91 -1.32 -5.40
N THR A 118 -7.58 -1.35 -5.45
CA THR A 118 -6.82 -2.55 -5.83
C THR A 118 -7.02 -3.68 -4.81
N GLY A 119 -6.98 -3.38 -3.52
CA GLY A 119 -7.26 -4.35 -2.45
C GLY A 119 -8.67 -4.94 -2.56
N LEU A 120 -9.68 -4.11 -2.82
CA LEU A 120 -11.06 -4.55 -3.04
C LEU A 120 -11.19 -5.43 -4.30
N LEU A 121 -10.52 -5.08 -5.40
CA LEU A 121 -10.50 -5.90 -6.62
C LEU A 121 -9.81 -7.25 -6.38
N VAL A 122 -8.71 -7.26 -5.62
CA VAL A 122 -8.02 -8.49 -5.19
C VAL A 122 -8.89 -9.33 -4.25
N LEU A 123 -9.69 -8.73 -3.38
CA LEU A 123 -10.65 -9.50 -2.57
C LEU A 123 -11.80 -10.05 -3.41
N HIS A 124 -12.29 -9.28 -4.38
CA HIS A 124 -13.37 -9.69 -5.27
C HIS A 124 -13.00 -10.95 -6.08
N GLU A 125 -11.79 -11.01 -6.67
CA GLU A 125 -11.34 -12.21 -7.39
C GLU A 125 -11.25 -13.46 -6.51
N THR A 126 -11.12 -13.33 -5.18
CA THR A 126 -11.08 -14.49 -4.28
C THR A 126 -12.48 -15.02 -3.92
N ARG A 127 -13.52 -14.19 -4.08
CA ARG A 127 -14.91 -14.61 -3.82
C ARG A 127 -15.44 -15.55 -4.90
N GLU A 128 -15.04 -15.36 -6.15
CA GLU A 128 -15.42 -16.25 -7.27
C GLU A 128 -14.87 -17.68 -7.13
N VAL A 129 -13.85 -17.90 -6.28
CA VAL A 129 -13.19 -19.19 -6.09
C VAL A 129 -13.77 -20.00 -4.91
N ALA A 130 -14.62 -19.39 -4.07
CA ALA A 130 -15.25 -20.11 -2.96
C ALA A 130 -16.24 -21.17 -3.50
N PRO A 131 -16.11 -22.46 -3.17
CA PRO A 131 -17.08 -23.47 -3.60
C PRO A 131 -18.47 -23.13 -3.06
N ALA A 132 -19.51 -23.37 -3.88
CA ALA A 132 -20.89 -23.33 -3.42
C ALA A 132 -21.06 -24.22 -2.18
N PRO A 133 -21.93 -23.85 -1.21
CA PRO A 133 -22.19 -24.69 -0.05
C PRO A 133 -22.54 -26.10 -0.52
N ALA A 134 -21.83 -27.12 -0.01
CA ALA A 134 -22.14 -28.50 -0.34
C ALA A 134 -23.60 -28.78 0.03
N THR A 135 -24.42 -29.16 -0.95
CA THR A 135 -25.77 -29.66 -0.71
C THR A 135 -25.67 -30.80 0.30
N PRO A 136 -26.36 -30.74 1.46
CA PRO A 136 -26.34 -31.83 2.41
C PRO A 136 -26.76 -33.13 1.72
N ALA A 137 -25.94 -34.17 1.83
CA ALA A 137 -26.32 -35.50 1.35
C ALA A 137 -27.59 -35.96 2.10
N PRO A 138 -28.56 -36.62 1.43
CA PRO A 138 -29.74 -37.15 2.10
C PRO A 138 -29.31 -38.09 3.23
N GLN A 139 -29.77 -37.84 4.45
CA GLN A 139 -29.60 -38.80 5.54
C GLN A 139 -30.46 -40.03 5.26
N PRO A 140 -29.91 -41.26 5.38
CA PRO A 140 -30.70 -42.48 5.28
C PRO A 140 -31.76 -42.51 6.39
N ALA A 141 -32.98 -42.92 6.01
CA ALA A 141 -34.11 -43.11 6.91
C ALA A 141 -33.93 -44.31 7.84
#